data_AF-A0A352GLD7-F1
#
_entry.id   AF-A0A352GLD7-F1
#
_cell.length_a   1.000
_cell.length_b   1.000
_cell.length_c   1.000
_cell.angle_alpha   90.00
_cell.angle_beta   90.00
_cell.angle_gamma   90.00
#
_symmetry.space_group_name_H-M   'P 1'
#
loop_
_entity.id
_entity.type
_entity.pdbx_description
1 polymer ?
#
loop_
_entity_poly.entity_id
_entity_poly.type
_entity_poly.pdbx_seq_one_letter_code
_entity_poly.pdbx_strand_id
1 'polypeptide(L)' 'MKAPAFWYDVAPSALGAVLSPFGLIYGAATALRQRKKAVDVGVPVVCVGNLTAGGAGKTPVVIDIARRLANAGQQP' A
#
# COMPACT_ATOMS: atom_id res chain seq x y z
N MET A 1 4.27 -14.34 -2.42
CA MET A 1 4.90 -13.44 -3.42
C MET A 1 5.85 -12.51 -2.69
N LYS A 2 7.13 -12.47 -3.07
CA LYS A 2 8.18 -11.65 -2.44
C LYS A 2 8.51 -10.47 -3.37
N ALA A 3 8.74 -9.28 -2.81
CA ALA A 3 9.22 -8.15 -3.59
C ALA A 3 10.60 -8.46 -4.21
N PRO A 4 10.90 -7.95 -5.41
CA PRO A 4 12.24 -8.02 -5.97
C PRO A 4 13.26 -7.37 -5.04
N ALA A 5 14.43 -8.00 -4.85
CA ALA A 5 15.45 -7.52 -3.91
C ALA A 5 15.97 -6.12 -4.27
N PHE A 6 16.12 -5.85 -5.58
CA PHE A 6 16.65 -4.58 -6.09
C PHE A 6 15.80 -3.35 -5.78
N TRP A 7 14.57 -3.53 -5.26
CA TRP A 7 13.74 -2.42 -4.78
C TRP A 7 14.30 -1.76 -3.52
N TYR A 8 15.19 -2.46 -2.80
CA TYR A 8 15.76 -2.01 -1.53
C TYR A 8 17.23 -1.60 -1.65
N ASP A 9 17.81 -1.64 -2.85
CA ASP A 9 19.20 -1.26 -3.07
C ASP A 9 19.38 0.26 -2.96
N VAL A 10 20.48 0.68 -2.33
CA VAL A 10 20.82 2.12 -2.17
C VAL A 10 21.24 2.74 -3.49
N ALA A 11 21.90 1.96 -4.36
CA ALA A 11 22.32 2.39 -5.69
C ALA A 11 21.37 1.82 -6.77
N PRO A 12 21.14 2.53 -7.89
CA PRO A 12 20.31 2.02 -8.98
C PRO A 12 20.88 0.71 -9.54
N SER A 13 20.11 -0.37 -9.44
CA SER A 13 20.46 -1.62 -10.13
C SER A 13 20.27 -1.47 -11.64
N ALA A 14 21.07 -2.18 -12.44
CA ALA A 14 20.93 -2.17 -13.91
C ALA A 14 19.53 -2.60 -14.35
N LEU A 15 18.95 -3.60 -13.67
CA LEU A 15 17.58 -4.05 -13.92
C LEU A 15 16.55 -2.97 -13.54
N GLY A 16 16.73 -2.29 -12.41
CA GLY A 16 15.90 -1.17 -12.00
C GLY A 16 15.94 -0.01 -13.00
N ALA A 17 17.12 0.31 -13.54
CA ALA A 17 17.29 1.33 -14.57
C ALA A 17 16.53 0.99 -15.86
N VAL A 18 16.65 -0.26 -16.34
CA VAL A 18 15.92 -0.75 -17.52
C VAL A 18 14.40 -0.72 -17.30
N LEU A 19 13.93 -1.02 -16.09
CA LEU A 19 12.50 -1.02 -15.76
C LEU A 19 11.95 0.36 -15.38
N SER A 20 12.83 1.36 -15.16
CA SER A 20 12.43 2.68 -14.69
C SER A 20 11.43 3.41 -15.60
N PRO A 21 11.49 3.34 -16.95
CA PRO A 21 10.49 4.00 -17.79
C PRO A 21 9.08 3.42 -17.57
N PHE A 22 8.97 2.10 -17.37
CA PHE A 22 7.70 1.45 -17.04
C PHE A 22 7.22 1.87 -15.65
N GLY A 23 8.13 2.00 -14.68
CA GLY A 23 7.82 2.53 -13.35
C GLY A 23 7.26 3.95 -13.39
N LEU A 24 7.83 4.82 -14.23
CA LEU A 24 7.34 6.19 -14.44
C LEU A 24 5.93 6.21 -15.03
N ILE A 25 5.68 5.42 -16.07
CA ILE A 25 4.35 5.31 -16.68
C ILE A 25 3.32 4.82 -15.65
N TYR A 26 3.66 3.77 -14.89
CA TYR A 26 2.80 3.22 -13.85
C TYR A 26 2.54 4.23 -12.72
N GLY A 27 3.57 4.98 -12.31
CA GLY A 27 3.48 6.04 -11.32
C GLY A 27 2.57 7.18 -11.77
N ALA A 28 2.73 7.65 -13.01
CA ALA A 28 1.87 8.68 -13.60
C ALA A 28 0.41 8.23 -13.70
N ALA A 29 0.16 7.00 -14.18
CA ALA A 29 -1.18 6.41 -14.22
C ALA A 29 -1.81 6.30 -12.83
N THR A 30 -1.02 5.90 -11.83
CA THR A 30 -1.46 5.84 -10.42
C THR A 30 -1.79 7.22 -9.89
N ALA A 31 -0.95 8.23 -10.14
CA ALA A 31 -1.20 9.61 -9.73
C ALA A 31 -2.49 10.17 -10.34
N LEU A 32 -2.75 9.90 -11.62
CA LEU A 32 -4.01 10.26 -12.28
C LEU A 32 -5.20 9.53 -11.65
N ARG A 33 -5.08 8.22 -11.37
CA ARG A 33 -6.14 7.43 -10.72
C ARG A 33 -6.49 7.95 -9.33
N GLN A 34 -5.50 8.38 -8.55
CA GLN A 34 -5.69 8.90 -7.20
C GLN A 34 -6.42 10.25 -7.15
N ARG A 35 -6.58 10.95 -8.28
CA ARG A 35 -7.38 12.18 -8.36
C ARG A 35 -8.89 11.94 -8.32
N LYS A 36 -9.33 10.67 -8.38
CA LYS A 36 -10.75 10.34 -8.26
C LYS A 36 -11.28 10.76 -6.88
N LYS A 37 -12.47 11.35 -6.85
CA LYS A 37 -13.14 11.72 -5.61
C LYS A 37 -13.43 10.46 -4.79
N ALA A 38 -13.16 10.53 -3.49
CA ALA A 38 -13.53 9.47 -2.57
C ALA A 38 -15.05 9.34 -2.47
N VAL A 39 -15.54 8.11 -2.30
CA VAL A 39 -16.94 7.83 -1.99
C VAL A 39 -17.11 7.92 -0.48
N ASP A 40 -18.09 8.69 -0.03
CA ASP A 40 -18.52 8.69 1.36
C ASP A 40 -19.52 7.55 1.55
N VAL A 41 -19.23 6.68 2.53
CA VAL A 41 -20.04 5.52 2.88
C VAL A 41 -20.86 5.74 4.15
N GLY A 42 -20.82 6.94 4.75
CA GLY A 42 -21.62 7.33 5.90
C GLY A 42 -21.13 6.79 7.25
N VAL A 43 -19.97 6.13 7.30
CA VAL A 43 -19.37 5.59 8.53
C VAL A 43 -17.85 5.83 8.54
N PRO A 44 -17.20 5.83 9.72
CA PRO A 44 -15.74 5.92 9.81
C PRO A 44 -15.07 4.72 9.11
N VAL A 45 -14.08 4.98 8.26
CA VAL A 45 -13.34 3.94 7.53
C VAL A 45 -11.85 4.02 7.84
N VAL A 46 -11.25 2.89 8.23
CA VAL A 46 -9.81 2.75 8.41
C VAL A 46 -9.24 1.87 7.29
N CYS A 47 -8.39 2.45 6.43
CA CYS A 47 -7.73 1.72 5.36
C CYS A 47 -6.30 1.34 5.75
N VAL A 48 -5.97 0.04 5.77
CA VAL A 48 -4.64 -0.47 6.07
C VAL A 48 -3.97 -0.98 4.79
N GLY A 49 -2.99 -0.22 4.30
CA GLY A 49 -2.26 -0.49 3.06
C GLY A 49 -0.74 -0.57 3.25
N ASN A 50 -0.04 -0.82 2.15
CA ASN A 50 1.43 -0.72 2.07
C ASN A 50 1.81 -0.27 0.65
N LEU A 51 3.01 0.29 0.50
CA LEU A 51 3.54 0.77 -0.78
C LEU A 51 4.12 -0.36 -1.65
N THR A 52 4.63 -1.42 -1.03
CA THR A 52 5.28 -2.53 -1.76
C THR A 52 4.37 -3.76 -1.90
N ALA A 53 4.55 -4.47 -3.01
CA ALA A 53 3.99 -5.79 -3.21
C ALA A 53 4.73 -6.82 -2.32
N GLY A 54 3.99 -7.68 -1.64
CA GLY A 54 4.53 -8.71 -0.76
C GLY A 54 4.03 -8.63 0.69
N GLY A 55 4.65 -9.43 1.55
CA GLY A 55 4.34 -9.52 2.98
C GLY A 55 4.89 -8.31 3.73
N ALA A 56 4.02 -7.35 4.05
CA ALA A 56 4.36 -6.13 4.80
C ALA A 56 3.57 -5.99 6.11
N GLY A 57 3.12 -7.10 6.67
CA GLY A 57 2.44 -7.10 7.98
C GLY A 57 1.03 -6.51 8.02
N LYS A 58 0.42 -6.16 6.86
CA LYS A 58 -0.95 -5.60 6.80
C LYS A 58 -1.96 -6.44 7.61
N THR A 59 -1.93 -7.77 7.47
CA THR A 59 -2.86 -8.68 8.18
C THR A 59 -2.68 -8.63 9.70
N PRO A 60 -1.47 -8.83 10.28
CA PRO A 60 -1.25 -8.59 11.70
C PRO A 60 -1.70 -7.21 12.20
N VAL A 61 -1.45 -6.15 11.41
CA VAL A 61 -1.85 -4.78 11.77
C VAL A 61 -3.37 -4.64 11.81
N VAL A 62 -4.09 -5.16 10.82
CA VAL A 62 -5.57 -5.15 10.81
C VAL A 62 -6.11 -5.90 12.02
N ILE A 63 -5.55 -7.05 12.38
CA ILE A 63 -5.96 -7.83 13.54
C ILE A 63 -5.77 -7.04 14.84
N ASP A 64 -4.62 -6.37 15.01
CA ASP A 64 -4.34 -5.55 16.19
C ASP A 64 -5.31 -4.35 16.30
N ILE A 65 -5.54 -3.65 15.19
CA ILE A 65 -6.48 -2.52 15.13
C ILE A 65 -7.90 -2.99 15.47
N ALA A 66 -8.37 -4.08 14.86
CA ALA A 66 -9.71 -4.62 15.12
C ALA A 66 -9.89 -5.01 16.59
N ARG A 67 -8.88 -5.65 17.20
CA ARG A 67 -8.91 -5.98 18.65
C ARG A 67 -9.01 -4.74 19.52
N ARG A 68 -8.24 -3.69 19.23
CA ARG A 68 -8.28 -2.43 20.00
C ARG A 68 -9.64 -1.75 19.88
N LEU A 69 -10.22 -1.71 18.67
CA LEU A 69 -11.53 -1.14 18.44
C LEU A 69 -12.63 -1.93 19.15
N ALA A 70 -12.59 -3.26 19.08
CA ALA A 70 -13.53 -4.13 19.81
C ALA A 70 -13.43 -3.93 21.33
N ASN A 71 -12.21 -3.83 21.88
CA ASN A 71 -11.99 -3.53 23.31
C ASN A 71 -12.49 -2.13 23.71
N ALA A 72 -12.57 -1.20 22.77
CA ALA A 72 -13.16 0.13 22.96
C ALA A 72 -14.69 0.14 22.75
N GLY A 73 -15.33 -1.03 22.63
CA GLY A 73 -16.78 -1.17 22.46
C GLY A 73 -17.30 -0.91 21.04
N GLN A 74 -16.40 -0.80 20.05
CA GLN A 74 -16.80 -0.71 18.65
C GLN A 74 -17.12 -2.09 18.08
N GLN A 75 -17.82 -2.14 16.94
CA GLN A 75 -18.05 -3.35 16.15
C GLN A 75 -17.29 -3.24 14.81
N PRO A 76 -15.96 -3.37 14.84
CA PRO A 76 -15.09 -3.24 13.66
C PRO A 76 -15.16 -4.44 12.71
#